data_AF-A0A832AAZ0-F1
#
_entry.id   AF-A0A832AAZ0-F1
#
_cell.length_a   1.000
_cell.length_b   1.000
_cell.length_c   1.000
_cell.angle_alpha   90.00
_cell.angle_beta   90.00
_cell.angle_gamma   90.00
#
_symmetry.space_group_name_H-M   'P 1'
#
loop_
_entity.id
_entity.type
_entity.pdbx_description
1 polymer ?
#
loop_
_entity_poly.entity_id
_entity_poly.type
_entity_poly.pdbx_seq_one_letter_code
_entity_poly.pdbx_strand_id
1 'polypeptide(L)'
;QGAGGTVANPTITIYINGQPVSQQYELWRSGGVGQTGWEYFAFRPTTSRESASRVAFCWRDFLNVARQYSDRSGWDNMYFTVSEIGTEFGSPSYLNAQLRWSISNYWLSVGVYTG
;
A
#
# COMPACT_ATOMS: atom_id res chain seq x y z
N GLN A 1 7.39 4.87 -7.92
CA GLN A 1 7.29 3.59 -8.66
C GLN A 1 7.53 2.46 -7.66
N GLY A 2 6.90 1.31 -7.82
CA GLY A 2 7.24 0.12 -7.02
C GLY A 2 8.49 -0.57 -7.56
N ALA A 3 9.06 -1.51 -6.80
CA ALA A 3 10.06 -2.44 -7.32
C ALA A 3 9.42 -3.46 -8.28
N GLY A 4 10.17 -3.92 -9.29
CA GLY A 4 9.70 -4.89 -10.28
C GLY A 4 8.93 -4.25 -11.41
N GLY A 5 7.80 -4.85 -11.79
CA GLY A 5 6.95 -4.38 -12.89
C GLY A 5 5.47 -4.35 -12.53
N THR A 6 4.70 -3.52 -13.24
CA THR A 6 3.25 -3.47 -13.09
C THR A 6 2.60 -4.75 -13.61
N VAL A 7 1.69 -5.34 -12.84
CA VAL A 7 0.97 -6.58 -13.18
C VAL A 7 -0.54 -6.39 -13.35
N ALA A 8 -1.11 -5.31 -12.79
CA ALA A 8 -2.54 -5.01 -12.89
C ALA A 8 -2.85 -3.54 -12.57
N ASN A 9 -4.10 -3.13 -12.83
CA ASN A 9 -4.62 -1.81 -12.46
C ASN A 9 -5.93 -1.92 -11.65
N PRO A 10 -5.89 -2.49 -10.43
CA PRO A 10 -7.10 -2.71 -9.63
C PRO A 10 -7.73 -1.40 -9.17
N THR A 11 -9.05 -1.46 -8.97
CA THR A 11 -9.84 -0.40 -8.35
C THR A 11 -10.27 -0.86 -6.96
N ILE A 12 -9.92 -0.10 -5.92
CA ILE A 12 -10.23 -0.40 -4.52
C ILE A 12 -10.99 0.79 -3.94
N THR A 13 -12.07 0.50 -3.19
CA THR A 13 -12.80 1.54 -2.47
C THR A 13 -12.00 1.97 -1.24
N ILE A 14 -11.74 3.26 -1.15
CA ILE A 14 -11.19 3.90 0.05
C ILE A 14 -12.14 5.00 0.51
N TYR A 15 -11.89 5.55 1.69
CA TYR A 15 -12.68 6.64 2.23
C TYR A 15 -11.81 7.88 2.37
N ILE A 16 -12.21 8.96 1.70
CA ILE A 16 -11.57 10.26 1.81
C ILE A 16 -12.53 11.19 2.54
N ASN A 17 -12.13 11.68 3.71
CA ASN A 17 -12.97 12.53 4.55
C ASN A 17 -14.36 11.90 4.84
N GLY A 18 -14.37 10.57 5.02
CA GLY A 18 -15.60 9.78 5.26
C GLY A 18 -16.40 9.44 3.99
N GLN A 19 -16.08 10.01 2.83
CA GLN A 19 -16.78 9.70 1.58
C GLN A 19 -16.13 8.53 0.84
N PRO A 20 -16.90 7.54 0.37
CA PRO A 20 -16.36 6.44 -0.43
C PRO A 20 -15.86 6.97 -1.76
N VAL A 21 -14.63 6.61 -2.11
CA VAL A 21 -13.97 6.96 -3.36
C VAL A 21 -13.46 5.68 -4.01
N SER A 22 -13.81 5.52 -5.28
CA SER A 22 -13.24 4.48 -6.13
C SER A 22 -11.85 4.90 -6.57
N GLN A 23 -10.80 4.31 -5.99
CA GLN A 23 -9.41 4.66 -6.27
C GLN A 23 -8.76 3.58 -7.12
N GLN A 24 -8.23 3.97 -8.28
CA GLN A 24 -7.42 3.10 -9.12
C GLN A 24 -5.97 3.10 -8.63
N TYR A 25 -5.35 1.93 -8.65
CA TYR A 25 -3.95 1.70 -8.31
C TYR A 25 -3.26 0.99 -9.46
N GLU A 26 -1.99 1.30 -9.67
CA GLU A 26 -1.07 0.40 -10.35
C GLU A 26 -0.57 -0.62 -9.33
N LEU A 27 -0.74 -1.91 -9.63
CA LEU A 27 -0.17 -2.98 -8.82
C LEU A 27 1.19 -3.38 -9.39
N TRP A 28 2.25 -3.11 -8.63
CA TRP A 28 3.61 -3.52 -8.94
C TRP A 28 3.95 -4.81 -8.19
N ARG A 29 4.68 -5.72 -8.85
CA ARG A 29 5.15 -6.98 -8.26
C ARG A 29 6.62 -7.21 -8.56
N SER A 30 7.35 -7.75 -7.59
CA SER A 30 8.68 -8.35 -7.79
C SER A 30 8.81 -9.64 -6.98
N GLY A 31 9.27 -10.72 -7.61
CA GLY A 31 9.48 -12.02 -6.95
C GLY A 31 10.80 -12.16 -6.19
N GLY A 32 11.64 -11.12 -6.16
CA GLY A 32 13.01 -11.24 -5.67
C GLY A 32 13.59 -9.92 -5.17
N VAL A 33 12.91 -9.28 -4.22
CA VAL A 33 13.49 -8.09 -3.55
C VAL A 33 14.31 -8.55 -2.34
N GLY A 34 15.43 -7.85 -2.09
CA GLY A 34 16.34 -8.14 -0.99
C GLY A 34 17.25 -9.36 -1.22
N GLN A 35 18.17 -9.60 -0.28
CA GLN A 35 19.13 -10.72 -0.37
C GLN A 35 18.47 -12.09 -0.20
N THR A 36 17.30 -12.14 0.46
CA THR A 36 16.56 -13.37 0.77
C THR A 36 15.39 -13.64 -0.19
N GLY A 37 15.20 -12.81 -1.22
CA GLY A 37 14.22 -13.05 -2.29
C GLY A 37 12.77 -13.06 -1.81
N TRP A 38 12.34 -12.04 -1.05
CA TRP A 38 10.91 -11.94 -0.71
C TRP A 38 10.09 -11.51 -1.93
N GLU A 39 8.83 -11.98 -1.97
CA GLU A 39 7.84 -11.48 -2.91
C GLU A 39 7.32 -10.13 -2.41
N TYR A 40 7.35 -9.14 -3.30
CA TYR A 40 6.99 -7.75 -3.03
C TYR A 40 5.79 -7.36 -3.87
N PHE A 41 4.85 -6.66 -3.24
CA PHE A 41 3.71 -6.00 -3.88
C PHE A 41 3.66 -4.53 -3.47
N ALA A 42 3.39 -3.65 -4.42
CA ALA A 42 3.10 -2.25 -4.14
C ALA A 42 1.89 -1.76 -4.92
N PHE A 43 0.96 -1.15 -4.19
CA PHE A 43 -0.21 -0.48 -4.75
C PHE A 43 0.08 1.02 -4.82
N ARG A 44 0.37 1.53 -6.02
CA ARG A 44 0.60 2.95 -6.23
C ARG A 44 -0.68 3.60 -6.77
N PRO A 45 -1.31 4.57 -6.08
CA PRO A 45 -2.49 5.24 -6.61
C PRO A 45 -2.14 5.99 -7.90
N THR A 46 -3.00 5.89 -8.92
CA THR A 46 -2.80 6.60 -10.20
C THR A 46 -3.05 8.10 -10.09
N THR A 47 -3.72 8.53 -9.01
CA THR A 47 -3.95 9.93 -8.68
C THR A 47 -3.37 10.23 -7.31
N SER A 48 -2.38 11.13 -7.25
CA SER A 48 -1.82 11.60 -5.97
C SER A 48 -2.85 12.44 -5.22
N ARG A 49 -2.89 12.31 -3.89
CA ARG A 49 -3.82 13.05 -3.02
C ARG A 49 -3.08 13.66 -1.82
N GLU A 50 -2.09 14.50 -2.14
CA GLU A 50 -1.18 15.15 -1.17
C GLU A 50 -1.90 16.03 -0.14
N SER A 51 -3.15 16.40 -0.40
CA SER A 51 -3.99 17.27 0.45
C SER A 51 -5.16 16.55 1.13
N ALA A 52 -5.26 15.23 1.05
CA ALA A 52 -6.32 14.50 1.75
C ALA A 52 -6.14 14.64 3.26
N SER A 53 -7.13 15.22 3.95
CA SER A 53 -7.07 15.45 5.40
C SER A 53 -7.34 14.20 6.23
N ARG A 54 -8.10 13.22 5.70
CA ARG A 54 -8.34 11.93 6.33
C ARG A 54 -8.51 10.83 5.28
N VAL A 55 -7.75 9.74 5.42
CA VAL A 55 -7.85 8.54 4.58
C VAL A 55 -8.15 7.33 5.46
N ALA A 56 -9.11 6.51 5.04
CA ALA A 56 -9.35 5.19 5.63
C ALA A 56 -9.51 4.14 4.53
N PHE A 57 -9.07 2.92 4.80
CA PHE A 57 -9.14 1.80 3.86
C PHE A 57 -9.13 0.47 4.61
N CYS A 58 -9.59 -0.60 3.95
CA CYS A 58 -9.59 -1.94 4.51
C CYS A 58 -8.40 -2.75 3.99
N TRP A 59 -7.48 -3.15 4.88
CA TRP A 59 -6.31 -3.97 4.53
C TRP A 59 -6.68 -5.26 3.77
N ARG A 60 -7.79 -5.89 4.14
CA ARG A 60 -8.31 -7.11 3.48
C ARG A 60 -8.45 -6.93 1.97
N ASP A 61 -8.90 -5.76 1.51
CA ASP A 61 -9.18 -5.56 0.09
C ASP A 61 -7.88 -5.51 -0.72
N PHE A 62 -6.82 -4.91 -0.17
CA PHE A 62 -5.48 -4.94 -0.77
C PHE A 62 -4.86 -6.35 -0.72
N LEU A 63 -4.97 -7.04 0.42
CA LEU A 63 -4.45 -8.40 0.59
C LEU A 63 -5.12 -9.41 -0.36
N ASN A 64 -6.44 -9.29 -0.56
CA ASN A 64 -7.18 -10.13 -1.50
C ASN A 64 -6.73 -9.91 -2.94
N VAL A 65 -6.44 -8.67 -3.33
CA VAL A 65 -5.89 -8.39 -4.66
C VAL A 65 -4.47 -8.95 -4.76
N ALA A 66 -3.59 -8.71 -3.80
CA ALA A 66 -2.21 -9.21 -3.83
C ALA A 66 -2.15 -10.75 -3.93
N ARG A 67 -3.03 -11.45 -3.20
CA ARG A 67 -3.17 -12.91 -3.26
C ARG A 67 -3.39 -13.44 -4.68
N GLN A 68 -4.16 -12.74 -5.51
CA GLN A 68 -4.46 -13.18 -6.88
C GLN A 68 -3.22 -13.19 -7.79
N TYR A 69 -2.19 -12.43 -7.42
CA TYR A 69 -0.96 -12.26 -8.20
C TYR A 69 0.27 -12.85 -7.49
N SER A 70 0.06 -13.58 -6.40
CA SER A 70 1.15 -14.19 -5.64
C SER A 70 1.53 -15.57 -6.18
N ASP A 71 2.84 -15.80 -6.27
CA ASP A 71 3.39 -17.13 -6.59
C ASP A 71 3.64 -17.96 -5.32
N ARG A 72 3.34 -17.44 -4.12
CA ARG A 72 3.60 -18.12 -2.86
C ARG A 72 2.54 -19.17 -2.54
N SER A 73 2.99 -20.41 -2.36
CA SER A 73 2.17 -21.43 -1.72
C SER A 73 1.95 -21.08 -0.25
N GLY A 74 0.74 -21.32 0.26
CA GLY A 74 0.41 -21.09 1.66
C GLY A 74 0.15 -19.63 2.06
N TRP A 75 -0.27 -18.77 1.12
CA TRP A 75 -0.66 -17.38 1.40
C TRP A 75 -1.55 -17.23 2.64
N ASP A 76 -2.56 -18.10 2.77
CA ASP A 76 -3.54 -18.05 3.86
C ASP A 76 -2.94 -18.43 5.24
N ASN A 77 -1.75 -19.04 5.27
CA ASN A 77 -1.05 -19.42 6.49
C ASN A 77 -0.03 -18.37 6.93
N MET A 78 0.16 -17.29 6.14
CA MET A 78 1.07 -16.21 6.51
C MET A 78 0.46 -15.33 7.59
N TYR A 79 1.29 -14.87 8.52
CA TYR A 79 0.90 -13.90 9.53
C TYR A 79 0.98 -12.47 8.95
N PHE A 80 -0.06 -11.68 9.18
CA PHE A 80 0.02 -10.22 9.01
C PHE A 80 0.73 -9.66 10.25
N THR A 81 2.03 -9.39 10.13
CA THR A 81 2.89 -9.12 11.31
C THR A 81 2.91 -7.66 11.73
N VAL A 82 2.79 -6.72 10.79
CA VAL A 82 2.97 -5.28 11.05
C VAL A 82 2.17 -4.43 10.05
N SER A 83 1.75 -3.25 10.50
CA SER A 83 1.30 -2.15 9.65
C SER A 83 2.23 -0.98 9.86
N GLU A 84 3.01 -0.64 8.83
CA GLU A 84 3.98 0.45 8.86
C GLU A 84 3.43 1.66 8.10
N ILE A 85 3.64 2.86 8.65
CA ILE A 85 3.30 4.11 7.99
C ILE A 85 4.51 5.04 8.06
N GLY A 86 4.93 5.51 6.89
CA GLY A 86 6.06 6.41 6.77
C GLY A 86 6.19 6.91 5.34
N THR A 87 7.34 7.52 5.07
CA THR A 87 7.68 8.11 3.77
C THR A 87 9.03 7.57 3.33
N GLU A 88 9.05 6.71 2.31
CA GLU A 88 10.29 6.45 1.58
C GLU A 88 10.70 7.72 0.82
N PHE A 89 11.97 8.11 0.88
CA PHE A 89 12.48 9.29 0.17
C PHE A 89 13.93 9.11 -0.27
N GLY A 90 14.32 9.91 -1.26
CA GLY A 90 15.67 9.91 -1.81
C GLY A 90 15.86 8.97 -3.01
N SER A 91 17.07 9.01 -3.55
CA SER A 91 17.57 8.15 -4.61
C SER A 91 19.10 8.09 -4.49
N PRO A 92 19.79 7.17 -5.18
CA PRO A 92 21.27 7.08 -5.10
C PRO A 92 22.00 8.38 -5.46
N SER A 93 21.37 9.26 -6.25
CA SER A 93 21.93 10.54 -6.67
C SER A 93 21.41 11.74 -5.86
N TYR A 94 20.55 11.53 -4.87
CA TYR A 94 19.92 12.61 -4.13
C TYR A 94 20.74 13.01 -2.90
N LEU A 95 21.29 14.23 -2.92
CA LEU A 95 22.30 14.67 -1.95
C LEU A 95 21.77 15.59 -0.83
N ASN A 96 20.55 16.13 -0.95
CA ASN A 96 20.01 17.10 0.01
C ASN A 96 18.54 16.79 0.32
N ALA A 97 18.26 16.21 1.48
CA ALA A 97 16.90 15.91 1.92
C ALA A 97 16.40 16.93 2.95
N GLN A 98 15.29 17.57 2.65
CA GLN A 98 14.47 18.33 3.60
C GLN A 98 13.05 17.78 3.53
N LEU A 99 12.64 17.09 4.60
CA LEU A 99 11.35 16.43 4.66
C LEU A 99 10.63 16.82 5.95
N ARG A 100 9.35 17.15 5.83
CA ARG A 100 8.46 17.41 6.97
C ARG A 100 7.12 16.75 6.71
N TRP A 101 6.68 15.92 7.64
CA TRP A 101 5.34 15.35 7.64
C TRP A 101 4.82 15.24 9.08
N SER A 102 3.51 15.14 9.22
CA SER A 102 2.84 14.90 10.49
C SER A 102 1.65 13.99 10.27
N ILE A 103 1.46 13.04 11.17
CA ILE A 103 0.24 12.23 11.23
C ILE A 103 -0.52 12.63 12.49
N SER A 104 -1.83 12.78 12.35
CA SER A 104 -2.75 13.00 13.46
C SER A 104 -3.94 12.07 13.32
N ASN A 105 -4.60 11.76 14.44
CA ASN A 105 -5.79 10.90 14.47
C ASN A 105 -5.53 9.55 13.80
N TYR A 106 -4.50 8.81 14.22
CA TYR A 106 -4.28 7.45 13.72
C TYR A 106 -5.14 6.45 14.51
N TRP A 107 -5.87 5.58 13.81
CA TRP A 107 -6.53 4.41 14.39
C TRP A 107 -6.33 3.19 13.50
N LEU A 108 -6.22 2.03 14.14
CA LEU A 108 -6.29 0.72 13.51
C LEU A 108 -7.40 -0.05 14.22
N SER A 109 -8.41 -0.50 13.46
CA SER A 109 -9.46 -1.37 13.99
C SER A 109 -9.31 -2.78 13.41
N VAL A 110 -9.49 -3.78 14.27
CA VAL A 110 -9.57 -5.18 13.87
C VAL A 110 -11.05 -5.55 13.83
N GLY A 111 -11.54 -5.97 12.65
CA GLY A 111 -12.95 -6.30 12.43
C GLY A 111 -13.57 -5.53 11.26
N VAL A 112 -14.89 -5.50 11.20
CA VAL A 112 -15.63 -4.79 10.14
C VAL A 112 -15.64 -3.29 10.46
N TYR A 113 -15.11 -2.47 9.55
CA TYR A 113 -15.28 -1.01 9.59
C TYR A 113 -16.74 -0.69 9.21
N THR A 114 -17.52 -0.17 10.15
CA THR A 114 -18.96 0.12 9.94
C THR A 114 -19.26 1.54 9.48
N GLY A 115 -18.25 2.36 9.18
CA GLY A 115 -18.45 3.76 8.77
C GLY A 115 -18.55 4.71 9.95
#